data_AF-A0AA41SEW7-F1
#
_entry.id   AF-A0AA41SEW7-F1
#
_cell.length_a   1.000
_cell.length_b   1.000
_cell.length_c   1.000
_cell.angle_alpha   90.00
_cell.angle_beta   90.00
_cell.angle_gamma   90.00
#
_symmetry.space_group_name_H-M   'P 1'
#
loop_
_entity.id
_entity.type
_entity.pdbx_description
1 polymer ?
#
loop_
_entity_poly.entity_id
_entity_poly.type
_entity_poly.pdbx_seq_one_letter_code
_entity_poly.pdbx_strand_id
1 'polypeptide(L)'
;MYGRMADGGQGRHGMKFLDTLRPGQRLQVASWLNSPIGPHSTHIATYIGHLAKDGNILPLTVSHWTRMPAIFVLYAMSQVKKVFDCPDDLNDWIIDKLHYRWKSHKYSVKKEGFYKYKTQEERLAHRPKDVVESQWGPLIEH
;
A
#
# COMPACT_ATOMS: atom_id res chain seq x y z
N MET A 1 4.10 -5.75 -21.06
CA MET A 1 4.12 -6.98 -20.25
C MET A 1 4.13 -6.56 -18.79
N TYR A 2 3.04 -6.79 -18.05
CA TYR A 2 3.02 -6.49 -16.61
C TYR A 2 3.89 -7.52 -15.90
N GLY A 3 5.00 -7.05 -15.30
CA GLY A 3 5.98 -7.88 -14.62
C GLY A 3 5.33 -8.70 -13.52
N ARG A 4 5.70 -9.98 -13.49
CA ARG A 4 5.30 -10.99 -12.51
C ARG A 4 5.64 -10.49 -11.10
N MET A 5 4.67 -9.92 -10.40
CA MET A 5 4.81 -9.59 -8.97
C MET A 5 4.53 -10.85 -8.15
N ALA A 6 5.44 -11.14 -7.23
CA ALA A 6 5.56 -12.39 -6.50
C ALA A 6 4.29 -12.74 -5.69
N ASP A 7 4.02 -14.04 -5.65
CA ASP A 7 2.88 -14.68 -5.01
C ASP A 7 3.01 -14.64 -3.47
N GLY A 8 2.02 -14.05 -2.81
CA GLY A 8 1.94 -13.92 -1.36
C GLY A 8 0.50 -13.69 -0.93
N GLY A 9 -0.20 -14.77 -0.60
CA GLY A 9 -1.65 -14.78 -0.38
C GLY A 9 -2.13 -14.03 0.86
N GLN A 10 -2.91 -12.97 0.64
CA GLN A 10 -4.22 -12.66 1.25
C GLN A 10 -4.67 -11.30 0.70
N GLY A 11 -5.20 -11.28 -0.53
CA GLY A 11 -5.60 -10.00 -1.15
C GLY A 11 -6.14 -10.03 -2.58
N ARG A 12 -6.08 -11.16 -3.28
CA ARG A 12 -6.49 -11.24 -4.71
C ARG A 12 -7.96 -10.95 -4.99
N HIS A 13 -8.86 -11.06 -4.02
CA HIS A 13 -10.30 -10.91 -4.29
C HIS A 13 -10.70 -9.47 -4.69
N GLY A 14 -9.96 -8.46 -4.24
CA GLY A 14 -10.28 -7.04 -4.50
C GLY A 14 -9.66 -6.45 -5.78
N MET A 15 -8.70 -7.13 -6.42
CA MET A 15 -7.95 -6.60 -7.57
C MET A 15 -8.28 -7.25 -8.92
N LYS A 16 -9.36 -8.04 -9.01
CA LYS A 16 -9.80 -8.67 -10.28
C LYS A 16 -10.03 -7.67 -11.42
N PHE A 17 -10.29 -6.41 -11.11
CA PHE A 17 -10.43 -5.35 -12.11
C PHE A 17 -9.13 -5.12 -12.90
N LEU A 18 -7.95 -5.43 -12.33
CA LEU A 18 -6.67 -5.34 -13.03
C LEU A 18 -6.57 -6.35 -14.18
N ASP A 19 -7.17 -7.54 -14.02
CA ASP A 19 -7.15 -8.60 -15.04
C ASP A 19 -7.97 -8.23 -16.29
N THR A 20 -8.89 -7.27 -16.14
CA THR A 20 -9.75 -6.80 -17.23
C THR A 20 -9.17 -5.63 -18.03
N LEU A 21 -8.02 -5.08 -17.60
CA LEU A 21 -7.41 -3.91 -18.25
C LEU A 21 -6.65 -4.30 -19.52
N ARG A 22 -6.97 -3.62 -20.62
CA ARG A 22 -6.18 -3.70 -21.84
C ARG A 22 -4.86 -2.93 -21.67
N PRO A 23 -3.79 -3.29 -22.41
CA PRO A 23 -2.56 -2.51 -22.43
C PRO A 23 -2.84 -1.03 -22.75
N GLY A 24 -2.39 -0.12 -21.88
CA GLY A 24 -2.59 1.32 -22.02
C GLY A 24 -3.96 1.85 -21.58
N GLN A 25 -4.89 0.98 -21.20
CA GLN A 25 -6.18 1.40 -20.64
C GLN A 25 -6.02 1.88 -19.20
N ARG A 26 -6.70 2.99 -18.86
CA ARG A 26 -6.85 3.49 -17.49
C ARG A 26 -8.32 3.56 -17.11
N LEU A 27 -8.63 3.27 -15.86
CA LEU A 27 -9.98 3.38 -15.32
C LEU A 27 -10.28 4.84 -14.95
N GLN A 28 -11.31 5.41 -15.57
CA GLN A 28 -11.75 6.78 -15.28
C GLN A 28 -12.29 6.89 -13.86
N VAL A 29 -11.80 7.85 -13.09
CA VAL A 29 -12.28 8.17 -11.74
C VAL A 29 -12.72 9.63 -11.73
N ALA A 30 -13.99 9.88 -11.44
CA ALA A 30 -14.49 11.24 -11.25
C ALA A 30 -14.27 11.71 -9.81
N SER A 31 -14.14 13.01 -9.62
CA SER A 31 -14.04 13.65 -8.31
C SER A 31 -15.31 14.43 -7.98
N TRP A 32 -15.65 14.46 -6.70
CA TRP A 32 -16.61 15.39 -6.12
C TRP A 32 -16.15 15.73 -4.71
N LEU A 33 -16.02 17.03 -4.39
CA LEU A 33 -15.51 17.50 -3.10
C LEU A 33 -14.20 16.80 -2.68
N ASN A 34 -13.23 16.73 -3.59
CA ASN A 34 -11.92 16.09 -3.38
C ASN A 34 -11.99 14.61 -2.98
N SER A 35 -13.08 13.92 -3.32
CA SER A 35 -13.28 12.50 -3.08
C SER A 35 -13.63 11.76 -4.37
N PRO A 36 -13.14 10.53 -4.56
CA PRO A 36 -13.45 9.77 -5.76
C PRO A 36 -14.90 9.27 -5.72
N ILE A 37 -15.60 9.42 -6.84
CA ILE A 37 -16.98 8.96 -7.02
C ILE A 37 -17.10 8.05 -8.24
N GLY A 38 -18.25 7.37 -8.34
CA GLY A 38 -18.58 6.50 -9.45
C GLY A 38 -18.04 5.07 -9.32
N PRO A 39 -18.17 4.26 -10.39
CA PRO A 39 -17.97 2.81 -10.35
C PRO A 39 -16.55 2.36 -9.96
N HIS A 40 -15.54 3.18 -10.23
CA HIS A 40 -14.14 2.85 -9.98
C HIS A 40 -13.59 3.41 -8.66
N SER A 41 -14.41 4.14 -7.87
CA SER A 41 -14.02 4.73 -6.58
C SER A 41 -13.55 3.67 -5.56
N THR A 42 -14.19 2.50 -5.55
CA THR A 42 -13.77 1.39 -4.68
C THR A 42 -12.51 0.69 -5.22
N HIS A 43 -12.34 0.61 -6.55
CA HIS A 43 -11.16 0.02 -7.17
C HIS A 43 -9.90 0.83 -6.84
N ILE A 44 -9.95 2.16 -6.98
CA ILE A 44 -8.80 3.03 -6.64
C ILE A 44 -8.47 2.94 -5.15
N ALA A 45 -9.48 2.94 -4.27
CA ALA A 45 -9.26 2.80 -2.83
C ALA A 45 -8.63 1.44 -2.45
N THR A 46 -9.02 0.37 -3.16
CA THR A 46 -8.47 -0.98 -2.96
C THR A 46 -7.03 -1.04 -3.45
N TYR A 47 -6.75 -0.51 -4.64
CA TYR A 47 -5.41 -0.47 -5.22
C TYR A 47 -4.42 0.30 -4.34
N ILE A 48 -4.83 1.49 -3.86
CA ILE A 48 -4.04 2.28 -2.90
C ILE A 48 -3.75 1.46 -1.63
N GLY A 49 -4.73 0.72 -1.13
CA GLY A 49 -4.55 -0.16 0.02
C GLY A 49 -3.52 -1.26 -0.20
N HIS A 50 -3.37 -1.76 -1.43
CA HIS A 50 -2.32 -2.71 -1.78
C HIS A 50 -0.95 -2.05 -1.84
N LEU A 51 -0.82 -0.91 -2.53
CA LEU A 51 0.46 -0.17 -2.60
C LEU A 51 0.95 0.24 -1.21
N ALA A 52 0.05 0.67 -0.33
CA ALA A 52 0.35 1.08 1.04
C ALA A 52 0.86 -0.06 1.94
N LYS A 53 0.61 -1.31 1.57
CA LYS A 53 1.06 -2.50 2.30
C LYS A 53 2.35 -3.09 1.71
N ASP A 54 2.70 -2.72 0.49
CA ASP A 54 3.92 -3.22 -0.14
C ASP A 54 5.14 -2.49 0.43
N GLY A 55 5.91 -3.17 1.29
CA GLY A 55 7.12 -2.61 1.88
C GLY A 55 8.19 -2.21 0.87
N ASN A 56 8.17 -2.72 -0.36
CA ASN A 56 9.09 -2.28 -1.42
C ASN A 56 8.70 -0.93 -2.02
N ILE A 57 7.43 -0.54 -1.89
CA ILE A 57 6.89 0.74 -2.37
C ILE A 57 6.89 1.75 -1.22
N LEU A 58 6.36 1.36 -0.06
CA LEU A 58 6.25 2.20 1.13
C LEU A 58 6.85 1.46 2.34
N PRO A 59 8.16 1.64 2.61
CA PRO A 59 8.87 0.91 3.65
C PRO A 59 8.27 1.08 5.04
N LEU A 60 8.18 -0.01 5.79
CA LEU A 60 7.70 0.01 7.18
C LEU A 60 8.76 0.54 8.17
N THR A 61 10.04 0.52 7.76
CA THR A 61 11.19 1.01 8.55
C THR A 61 11.11 2.52 8.82
N VAL A 62 10.40 3.29 7.99
CA VAL A 62 10.16 4.71 8.24
C VAL A 62 9.32 4.88 9.50
N SER A 63 9.82 5.61 10.50
CA SER A 63 9.14 5.73 11.80
C SER A 63 7.76 6.40 11.72
N HIS A 64 7.69 7.55 11.05
CA HIS A 64 6.47 8.36 10.87
C HIS A 64 6.28 8.76 9.41
N TRP A 65 5.02 8.87 8.98
CA TRP A 65 4.67 9.26 7.60
C TRP A 65 5.28 10.58 7.16
N THR A 66 5.37 11.57 8.05
CA THR A 66 6.01 12.87 7.78
C THR A 66 7.50 12.78 7.45
N ARG A 67 8.13 11.64 7.76
CA ARG A 67 9.52 11.32 7.39
C ARG A 67 9.62 10.40 6.18
N MET A 68 8.50 10.01 5.57
CA MET A 68 8.50 9.19 4.36
C MET A 68 9.17 9.98 3.23
N PRO A 69 10.26 9.46 2.64
CA PRO A 69 10.91 10.13 1.51
C PRO A 69 9.91 10.36 0.37
N ALA A 70 9.87 11.59 -0.15
CA ALA A 70 8.91 12.00 -1.18
C ALA A 70 8.96 11.09 -2.42
N ILE A 71 10.14 10.55 -2.76
CA ILE A 71 10.31 9.64 -3.89
C ILE A 71 9.41 8.39 -3.79
N PHE A 72 9.22 7.82 -2.59
CA PHE A 72 8.37 6.65 -2.39
C PHE A 72 6.88 7.00 -2.55
N VAL A 73 6.47 8.15 -2.01
CA VAL A 73 5.08 8.64 -2.13
C VAL A 73 4.75 8.97 -3.58
N LEU A 74 5.64 9.67 -4.28
CA LEU A 74 5.49 10.00 -5.70
C LEU A 74 5.51 8.74 -6.56
N TYR A 75 6.36 7.77 -6.25
CA TYR A 75 6.38 6.49 -6.94
C TYR A 75 5.06 5.74 -6.75
N ALA A 76 4.54 5.62 -5.52
CA ALA A 76 3.24 5.01 -5.26
C ALA A 76 2.10 5.71 -6.02
N MET A 77 2.06 7.05 -5.99
CA MET A 77 1.09 7.85 -6.74
C MET A 77 1.21 7.61 -8.26
N SER A 78 2.42 7.48 -8.79
CA SER A 78 2.63 7.14 -10.21
C SER A 78 2.06 5.76 -10.56
N GLN A 79 2.13 4.78 -9.65
CA GLN A 79 1.51 3.47 -9.87
C GLN A 79 -0.02 3.59 -9.93
N VAL A 80 -0.62 4.43 -9.07
CA VAL A 80 -2.06 4.73 -9.12
C VAL A 80 -2.42 5.35 -10.48
N LYS A 81 -1.69 6.39 -10.93
CA LYS A 81 -1.97 7.09 -12.20
C LYS A 81 -1.69 6.25 -13.47
N LYS A 82 -0.98 5.12 -13.35
CA LYS A 82 -0.83 4.13 -14.43
C LYS A 82 -2.09 3.29 -14.64
N VAL A 83 -2.87 3.09 -13.59
CA VAL A 83 -4.08 2.24 -13.60
C VAL A 83 -5.34 3.08 -13.70
N PHE A 84 -5.35 4.26 -13.09
CA PHE A 84 -6.50 5.15 -12.99
C PHE A 84 -6.22 6.46 -13.71
N ASP A 85 -7.23 6.97 -14.41
CA ASP A 85 -7.24 8.32 -14.93
C ASP A 85 -7.98 9.19 -13.93
N CYS A 86 -7.20 9.96 -13.15
CA CYS A 86 -7.69 10.74 -12.03
C CYS A 86 -7.52 12.24 -12.33
N PRO A 87 -8.50 13.08 -12.01
CA PRO A 87 -8.26 14.52 -11.92
C PRO A 87 -7.25 14.84 -10.81
N ASP A 88 -6.52 15.95 -10.96
CA ASP A 88 -5.43 16.33 -10.05
C ASP A 88 -5.92 16.75 -8.65
N ASP A 89 -7.18 17.13 -8.51
CA ASP A 89 -7.83 17.42 -7.22
C ASP A 89 -7.94 16.18 -6.30
N LEU A 90 -7.74 14.97 -6.83
CA LEU A 90 -7.63 13.73 -6.05
C LEU A 90 -6.21 13.43 -5.56
N ASN A 91 -5.19 14.21 -5.94
CA ASN A 91 -3.81 13.92 -5.53
C ASN A 91 -3.65 13.90 -4.01
N ASP A 92 -4.23 14.88 -3.31
CA ASP A 92 -4.20 14.95 -1.85
C ASP A 92 -4.95 13.77 -1.22
N TRP A 93 -6.12 13.43 -1.77
CA TRP A 93 -6.89 12.26 -1.33
C TRP A 93 -6.09 10.96 -1.49
N ILE A 94 -5.36 10.79 -2.60
CA ILE A 94 -4.51 9.61 -2.84
C ILE A 94 -3.42 9.52 -1.78
N ILE A 95 -2.72 10.62 -1.50
CA ILE A 95 -1.63 10.69 -0.52
C ILE A 95 -2.16 10.41 0.89
N ASP A 96 -3.27 11.03 1.29
CA ASP A 96 -3.90 10.82 2.59
C ASP A 96 -4.36 9.37 2.76
N LYS A 97 -4.90 8.76 1.69
CA LYS A 97 -5.32 7.37 1.73
C LYS A 97 -4.12 6.41 1.81
N LEU A 98 -3.02 6.68 1.11
CA LEU A 98 -1.76 5.94 1.23
C LEU A 98 -1.25 6.01 2.67
N HIS A 99 -1.19 7.21 3.26
CA HIS A 99 -0.79 7.42 4.66
C HIS A 99 -1.64 6.58 5.61
N TYR A 100 -2.97 6.74 5.54
CA TYR A 100 -3.90 6.05 6.43
C TYR A 100 -3.72 4.53 6.36
N ARG A 101 -3.64 3.98 5.14
CA ARG A 101 -3.50 2.53 4.93
C ARG A 101 -2.14 2.01 5.37
N TRP A 102 -1.06 2.73 5.09
CA TRP A 102 0.29 2.36 5.50
C TRP A 102 0.40 2.35 7.04
N LYS A 103 -0.10 3.39 7.71
CA LYS A 103 -0.10 3.49 9.18
C LYS A 103 -0.90 2.35 9.81
N SER A 104 -2.09 2.05 9.27
CA SER A 104 -2.93 0.95 9.73
C SER A 104 -2.25 -0.41 9.56
N HIS A 105 -1.59 -0.63 8.42
CA HIS A 105 -0.84 -1.86 8.17
C HIS A 105 0.35 -2.01 9.13
N LYS A 106 1.16 -0.96 9.30
CA LYS A 106 2.28 -0.94 10.25
C LYS A 106 1.83 -1.29 11.66
N TYR A 107 0.69 -0.76 12.09
CA TYR A 107 0.10 -1.11 13.39
C TYR A 107 -0.31 -2.58 13.48
N SER A 108 -0.96 -3.13 12.44
CA SER A 108 -1.35 -4.57 12.40
C SER A 108 -0.11 -5.46 12.48
N VAL A 109 0.92 -5.15 11.70
CA VAL A 109 2.20 -5.87 11.70
C VAL A 109 2.84 -5.86 13.09
N LYS A 110 2.94 -4.70 13.74
CA LYS A 110 3.46 -4.61 15.11
C LYS A 110 2.58 -5.35 16.12
N LYS A 111 1.26 -5.34 15.96
CA LYS A 111 0.34 -6.11 16.81
C LYS A 111 0.56 -7.62 16.69
N GLU A 112 0.76 -8.12 15.47
CA GLU A 112 0.89 -9.55 15.20
C GLU A 112 2.28 -10.09 15.54
N GLY A 113 3.34 -9.33 15.25
CA GLY A 113 4.73 -9.81 15.38
C GLY A 113 5.56 -9.17 16.49
N PHE A 114 5.20 -7.99 17.01
CA PHE A 114 5.95 -7.33 18.09
C PHE A 114 5.23 -7.42 19.44
N TYR A 115 4.01 -6.88 19.56
CA TYR A 115 3.28 -6.82 20.83
C TYR A 115 2.81 -8.18 21.34
N LYS A 116 2.72 -9.18 20.45
CA LYS A 116 2.30 -10.54 20.81
C LYS A 116 3.38 -11.34 21.54
N TYR A 117 4.66 -11.04 21.31
CA TYR A 117 5.79 -11.83 21.77
C TYR A 117 6.63 -11.08 22.79
N LYS A 118 7.18 -11.82 23.77
CA LYS A 118 7.87 -11.22 24.92
C LYS A 118 9.37 -11.07 24.65
N THR A 119 9.99 -12.07 24.03
CA THR A 119 11.43 -12.07 23.78
C THR A 119 11.75 -11.57 22.38
N GLN A 120 12.98 -11.10 22.19
CA GLN A 120 13.42 -10.61 20.88
C GLN A 120 13.56 -11.76 19.87
N GLU A 121 13.98 -12.93 20.34
CA GLU A 121 14.13 -14.15 19.57
C GLU A 121 12.77 -14.61 19.00
N GLU A 122 11.71 -14.58 19.83
CA GLU A 122 10.35 -14.91 19.38
C GLU A 122 9.86 -13.93 18.32
N ARG A 123 10.09 -12.61 18.52
CA ARG A 123 9.69 -11.58 17.53
C ARG A 123 10.38 -11.79 16.20
N LEU A 124 11.68 -12.06 16.20
CA LEU A 124 12.46 -12.34 14.98
C LEU A 124 11.97 -13.60 14.27
N ALA A 125 11.66 -14.65 15.02
CA ALA A 125 11.15 -15.92 14.47
C ALA A 125 9.72 -15.80 13.88
N HIS A 126 8.92 -14.83 14.33
CA HIS A 126 7.52 -14.68 13.94
C HIS A 126 7.25 -13.44 13.07
N ARG A 127 8.04 -13.27 12.01
CA ARG A 127 7.79 -12.28 10.97
C ARG A 127 6.43 -12.53 10.26
N PRO A 128 5.52 -11.54 10.20
CA PRO A 128 4.32 -11.65 9.35
C PRO A 128 4.69 -11.83 7.87
N LYS A 129 3.96 -12.69 7.15
CA LYS A 129 4.30 -13.11 5.77
C LYS A 129 4.37 -11.95 4.78
N ASP A 130 3.58 -10.92 5.00
CA ASP A 130 3.43 -9.73 4.14
C ASP A 130 4.49 -8.65 4.42
N VAL A 131 5.35 -8.82 5.40
CA VAL A 131 6.45 -7.89 5.73
C VAL A 131 7.71 -8.27 4.99
N VAL A 132 8.35 -7.34 4.29
CA VAL A 132 9.65 -7.56 3.66
C VAL A 132 10.69 -7.97 4.71
N GLU A 133 11.41 -9.06 4.46
CA GLU A 133 12.32 -9.67 5.45
C GLU A 133 13.39 -8.72 5.98
N SER A 134 14.04 -7.97 5.09
CA SER A 134 15.05 -6.98 5.45
C SER A 134 14.51 -5.80 6.28
N GLN A 135 13.19 -5.61 6.31
CA GLN A 135 12.55 -4.54 7.09
C GLN A 135 12.12 -5.01 8.47
N TRP A 136 12.04 -6.31 8.72
CA TRP A 136 11.46 -6.82 9.97
C TRP A 136 12.31 -6.51 11.19
N GLY A 137 13.60 -6.86 11.17
CA GLY A 137 14.53 -6.57 12.27
C GLY A 137 14.51 -5.09 12.69
N PRO A 138 14.78 -4.14 11.76
CA PRO A 138 14.74 -2.72 12.08
C PRO A 138 13.37 -2.22 12.58
N LEU A 139 12.26 -2.86 12.17
CA LEU A 139 10.92 -2.49 12.60
C LEU A 139 10.62 -2.86 14.05
N ILE A 140 11.26 -3.90 14.58
CA ILE A 140 11.05 -4.41 15.94
C ILE A 140 12.12 -3.96 16.94
N GLU A 141 13.24 -3.42 16.47
CA GLU A 141 14.27 -2.80 17.32
C GLU A 141 13.90 -1.39 17.81
N HIS A 142 12.82 -0.80 17.25
CA HIS A 142 12.37 0.57 17.47
C HIS A 142 10.90 0.72 17.86
#